data_AF-I6B2G3-F1
#
_entry.id   AF-I6B2G3-F1
#
_cell.length_a   1.000
_cell.length_b   1.000
_cell.length_c   1.000
_cell.angle_alpha   90.00
_cell.angle_beta   90.00
_cell.angle_gamma   90.00
#
_symmetry.space_group_name_H-M   'P 1'
#
loop_
_entity.id
_entity.type
_entity.pdbx_description
1 polymer ?
#
loop_
_entity_poly.entity_id
_entity_poly.type
_entity_poly.pdbx_seq_one_letter_code
_entity_poly.pdbx_strand_id
1 'polypeptide(L)'
;MSQTSDKPNNKTMAEYYIRGLTGGFVAAAEVIAWADEVIVAAPKTEDWMLDISTCGPDDRMDVLHHLHAVQGEVDQAALDQLLAGK
;
A
#
# COMPACT_ATOMS: atom_id res chain seq x y z
N MET A 1 28.48 -1.68 -5.79
CA MET A 1 27.59 -0.51 -5.77
C MET A 1 26.18 -1.05 -5.63
N SER A 2 25.69 -1.20 -4.41
CA SER A 2 24.33 -1.70 -4.17
C SER A 2 23.41 -0.50 -4.16
N GLN A 3 22.60 -0.34 -5.21
CA GLN A 3 21.51 0.62 -5.20
C GLN A 3 20.53 0.17 -4.10
N THR A 4 20.42 0.95 -3.03
CA THR A 4 19.26 0.93 -2.14
C THR A 4 18.08 1.44 -2.96
N SER A 5 17.13 0.56 -3.27
CA SER A 5 15.83 1.01 -3.78
C SER A 5 15.16 1.81 -2.66
N ASP A 6 15.12 3.14 -2.77
CA ASP A 6 14.54 4.07 -1.78
C ASP A 6 13.01 3.90 -1.59
N LYS A 7 12.37 2.93 -2.26
CA LYS A 7 10.93 2.65 -2.12
C LYS A 7 10.69 1.60 -1.02
N PRO A 8 9.86 1.89 0.00
CA PRO A 8 9.48 0.92 1.03
C PRO A 8 8.88 -0.35 0.41
N ASN A 9 9.03 -1.49 1.10
CA ASN A 9 8.43 -2.74 0.63
C ASN A 9 6.88 -2.66 0.64
N ASN A 10 6.22 -3.52 -0.14
CA ASN A 10 4.76 -3.49 -0.28
C ASN A 10 4.02 -3.65 1.06
N LYS A 11 4.54 -4.46 1.99
CA LYS A 11 3.92 -4.62 3.31
C LYS A 11 3.98 -3.32 4.14
N THR A 12 5.10 -2.62 4.05
CA THR A 12 5.33 -1.34 4.72
C THR A 12 4.43 -0.25 4.15
N MET A 13 4.28 -0.20 2.82
CA MET A 13 3.32 0.69 2.16
C MET A 13 1.87 0.35 2.54
N ALA A 14 1.52 -0.94 2.60
CA ALA A 14 0.18 -1.36 2.99
C ALA A 14 -0.15 -0.93 4.43
N GLU A 15 0.78 -1.08 5.38
CA GLU A 15 0.63 -0.60 6.75
C GLU A 15 0.52 0.93 6.84
N TYR A 16 1.28 1.67 6.02
CA TYR A 16 1.12 3.11 5.90
C TYR A 16 -0.30 3.49 5.44
N TYR A 17 -0.83 2.81 4.41
CA TYR A 17 -2.18 3.06 3.93
C TYR A 17 -3.27 2.64 4.91
N ILE A 18 -3.10 1.54 5.66
CA ILE A 18 -4.01 1.16 6.75
C ILE A 18 -4.13 2.28 7.77
N ARG A 19 -3.00 2.84 8.21
CA ARG A 19 -2.95 3.98 9.14
C ARG A 19 -3.52 5.26 8.50
N GLY A 20 -3.26 5.47 7.22
CA GLY A 20 -3.79 6.57 6.41
C GLY A 20 -5.31 6.59 6.34
N LEU A 21 -5.92 5.47 5.94
CA LEU A 21 -7.36 5.32 5.82
C LEU A 21 -8.05 5.40 7.18
N THR A 22 -7.46 4.80 8.22
CA THR A 22 -7.97 4.84 9.59
C THR A 22 -7.86 6.25 10.18
N GLY A 23 -6.76 6.95 9.92
CA GLY A 23 -6.49 8.31 10.38
C GLY A 23 -7.11 9.42 9.53
N GLY A 24 -7.70 9.09 8.38
CA GLY A 24 -8.38 10.03 7.49
C GLY A 24 -7.44 10.95 6.69
N PHE A 25 -6.16 10.58 6.51
CA PHE A 25 -5.18 11.37 5.75
C PHE A 25 -4.78 10.73 4.41
N VAL A 26 -5.40 9.60 4.04
CA VAL A 26 -5.29 8.95 2.73
C VAL A 26 -6.69 8.62 2.23
N ALA A 27 -6.96 8.83 0.95
CA ALA A 27 -8.18 8.39 0.28
C ALA A 27 -8.04 6.98 -0.34
N ALA A 28 -9.15 6.25 -0.47
CA ALA A 28 -9.17 4.93 -1.11
C ALA A 28 -8.62 4.96 -2.55
N ALA A 29 -8.94 6.02 -3.31
CA ALA A 29 -8.41 6.23 -4.66
C ALA A 29 -6.86 6.28 -4.73
N GLU A 30 -6.18 6.79 -3.71
CA GLU A 30 -4.71 6.82 -3.66
C GLU A 30 -4.13 5.41 -3.50
N VAL A 31 -4.80 4.58 -2.69
CA VAL A 31 -4.39 3.18 -2.48
C VAL A 31 -4.63 2.35 -3.75
N ILE A 32 -5.74 2.59 -4.45
CA ILE A 32 -6.03 1.97 -5.74
C ILE A 32 -4.94 2.31 -6.76
N ALA A 33 -4.59 3.59 -6.89
CA ALA A 33 -3.52 4.02 -7.80
C ALA A 33 -2.17 3.39 -7.44
N TRP A 34 -1.87 3.22 -6.15
CA TRP A 34 -0.69 2.48 -5.72
C TRP A 34 -0.74 1.01 -6.13
N ALA A 35 -1.88 0.33 -5.98
CA ALA A 35 -2.03 -1.05 -6.42
C ALA A 35 -1.82 -1.18 -7.94
N ASP A 36 -2.35 -0.24 -8.73
CA ASP A 36 -2.13 -0.18 -10.18
C ASP A 36 -0.63 -0.06 -10.53
N GLU A 37 0.11 0.81 -9.84
CA GLU A 37 1.57 0.93 -10.01
C GLU A 37 2.29 -0.39 -9.67
N VAL A 38 1.88 -1.06 -8.59
CA VAL A 38 2.47 -2.34 -8.19
C VAL A 38 2.17 -3.40 -9.24
N ILE A 39 0.96 -3.47 -9.80
CA ILE A 39 0.60 -4.41 -10.87
C ILE A 39 1.50 -4.22 -12.08
N VAL A 40 1.72 -2.96 -12.50
CA VAL A 40 2.57 -2.64 -13.66
C VAL A 40 4.04 -3.01 -13.41
N ALA A 41 4.54 -2.82 -12.20
CA ALA A 41 5.93 -3.07 -11.86
C ALA A 41 6.23 -4.54 -11.51
N ALA A 42 5.23 -5.31 -11.06
CA ALA A 42 5.44 -6.66 -10.58
C ALA A 42 5.66 -7.65 -11.74
N PRO A 43 6.65 -8.57 -11.63
CA PRO A 43 6.85 -9.63 -12.63
C PRO A 43 5.69 -10.64 -12.64
N LYS A 44 4.90 -10.68 -11.56
CA LYS A 44 3.70 -11.51 -11.42
C LYS A 44 2.69 -10.75 -10.58
N THR A 45 1.47 -10.65 -11.08
CA THR A 45 0.33 -10.14 -10.32
C THR A 45 -0.12 -11.14 -9.26
N GLU A 46 -0.31 -10.67 -8.04
CA GLU A 46 -0.91 -11.43 -6.94
C GLU A 46 -2.36 -10.97 -6.74
N ASP A 47 -3.20 -11.84 -6.17
CA ASP A 47 -4.64 -11.59 -6.03
C ASP A 47 -4.93 -10.29 -5.26
N TRP A 48 -4.19 -10.03 -4.17
CA TRP A 48 -4.36 -8.80 -3.38
C TRP A 48 -4.20 -7.52 -4.20
N MET A 49 -3.38 -7.55 -5.26
CA MET A 49 -3.16 -6.38 -6.11
C MET A 49 -4.43 -6.05 -6.90
N LEU A 50 -5.07 -7.08 -7.48
CA LEU A 50 -6.31 -6.94 -8.22
C LEU A 50 -7.47 -6.61 -7.30
N ASP A 51 -7.54 -7.27 -6.15
CA ASP A 51 -8.59 -7.01 -5.16
C ASP A 51 -8.59 -5.53 -4.75
N ILE A 52 -7.43 -4.94 -4.47
CA ILE A 52 -7.32 -3.51 -4.15
C ILE A 52 -7.61 -2.64 -5.39
N SER A 53 -7.01 -2.93 -6.54
CA SER A 53 -7.15 -2.13 -7.78
C SER A 53 -8.61 -2.04 -8.28
N THR A 54 -9.42 -3.06 -7.98
CA THR A 54 -10.82 -3.15 -8.42
C THR A 54 -11.85 -2.65 -7.41
N CYS A 55 -11.41 -2.17 -6.23
CA CYS A 55 -12.28 -1.53 -5.26
C CYS A 55 -12.94 -0.26 -5.81
N GLY A 56 -14.08 0.12 -5.23
CA GLY A 56 -14.68 1.42 -5.48
C GLY A 56 -13.83 2.57 -4.89
N PRO A 57 -13.67 3.71 -5.59
CA PRO A 57 -12.81 4.82 -5.12
C PRO A 57 -13.30 5.49 -3.82
N ASP A 58 -14.56 5.27 -3.45
CA ASP A 58 -15.18 5.74 -2.20
C ASP A 58 -15.34 4.61 -1.15
N ASP A 59 -15.00 3.36 -1.49
CA ASP A 59 -15.16 2.21 -0.59
C ASP A 59 -13.92 2.00 0.28
N ARG A 60 -13.77 2.89 1.26
CA ARG A 60 -12.66 2.83 2.23
C ARG A 60 -12.59 1.49 2.98
N MET A 61 -13.73 0.89 3.29
CA MET A 61 -13.76 -0.31 4.14
C MET A 61 -13.28 -1.55 3.38
N ASP A 62 -13.67 -1.65 2.10
CA ASP A 62 -13.23 -2.73 1.22
C ASP A 62 -11.73 -2.65 0.94
N VAL A 63 -11.21 -1.45 0.62
CA VAL A 63 -9.76 -1.23 0.46
C VAL A 63 -8.99 -1.57 1.74
N LEU A 64 -9.48 -1.15 2.91
CA LEU A 64 -8.86 -1.47 4.20
C LEU A 64 -8.80 -3.00 4.42
N HIS A 65 -9.89 -3.71 4.09
CA HIS A 65 -9.96 -5.16 4.20
C HIS A 65 -8.87 -5.84 3.35
N HIS A 66 -8.74 -5.45 2.08
CA HIS A 66 -7.78 -6.07 1.17
C HIS A 66 -6.31 -5.71 1.46
N LEU A 67 -6.03 -4.53 2.03
CA LEU A 67 -4.67 -4.17 2.48
C LEU A 67 -4.09 -5.15 3.50
N HIS A 68 -4.93 -5.80 4.32
CA HIS A 68 -4.45 -6.82 5.26
C HIS A 68 -3.94 -8.10 4.58
N ALA A 69 -4.34 -8.37 3.33
CA ALA A 69 -3.88 -9.52 2.55
C ALA A 69 -2.44 -9.38 2.03
N VAL A 70 -1.90 -8.15 2.02
CA VAL A 70 -0.51 -7.91 1.62
C VAL A 70 0.45 -8.59 2.60
N GLN A 71 1.29 -9.47 2.05
CA GLN A 71 2.24 -10.28 2.82
C GLN A 71 3.63 -9.62 2.91
N GLY A 72 4.44 -10.10 3.84
CA GLY A 72 5.80 -9.63 4.09
C GLY A 72 5.98 -9.08 5.51
N GLU A 73 7.16 -8.55 5.78
CA GLU A 73 7.51 -7.92 7.06
C GLU A 73 7.46 -6.39 6.92
N VAL A 74 6.90 -5.73 7.93
CA VAL A 74 6.92 -4.27 8.03
C VAL A 74 8.33 -3.82 8.41
N ASP A 75 8.93 -2.96 7.57
CA ASP A 75 10.09 -2.19 7.96
C ASP A 75 9.62 -1.00 8.80
N GLN A 76 9.76 -1.12 10.13
CA GLN A 76 9.27 -0.10 11.05
C GLN A 76 9.99 1.24 10.87
N ALA A 77 11.28 1.25 10.50
CA ALA A 77 12.03 2.48 10.32
C ALA A 77 11.54 3.25 9.06
N ALA A 78 11.31 2.53 7.96
CA ALA A 78 10.74 3.12 6.76
C ALA A 78 9.29 3.59 7.00
N LEU A 79 8.48 2.82 7.75
CA LEU A 79 7.13 3.22 8.11
C LEU A 79 7.09 4.51 8.93
N ASP A 80 7.96 4.62 9.93
CA ASP A 80 8.04 5.82 10.78
C ASP A 80 8.45 7.06 9.96
N GLN A 81 9.35 6.89 9.00
CA GLN A 81 9.73 7.95 8.07
C GLN A 81 8.57 8.42 7.20
N LEU A 82 7.77 7.49 6.65
CA LEU A 82 6.56 7.83 5.88
C LEU A 82 5.55 8.59 6.75
N LEU A 83 5.29 8.10 7.97
CA LEU A 83 4.30 8.69 8.87
C LEU A 83 4.72 10.06 9.42
N ALA A 84 6.02 10.35 9.48
CA ALA A 84 6.53 11.67 9.86
C ALA A 84 6.35 12.71 8.74
N GLY A 85 6.22 12.28 7.49
CA GLY A 85 6.05 13.14 6.31
C GLY A 85 4.62 13.30 5.80
N LYS A 86 3.62 12.73 6.50
CA LYS A 86 2.20 12.77 6.13
C LYS A 86 1.59 14.16 6.14
#